data_AF-A0A6N8GKA8-F1
#
_entry.id   AF-A0A6N8GKA8-F1
#
_cell.length_a   1.000
_cell.length_b   1.000
_cell.length_c   1.000
_cell.angle_alpha   90.00
_cell.angle_beta   90.00
_cell.angle_gamma   90.00
#
_symmetry.space_group_name_H-M   'P 1'
#
loop_
_entity.id
_entity.type
_entity.pdbx_description
1 polymer ?
#
loop_
_entity_poly.entity_id
_entity_poly.type
_entity_poly.pdbx_seq_one_letter_code
_entity_poly.pdbx_strand_id
1 'polypeptide(L)'
;MWSRALSGLAAELRSCGLEVRTDGAIGAVEAATRDPSPRVQKAVLRPHRGRLWWWLHCADEPALPPPHRTPLTPAAHTADAARRIARVLEPQRG
;
A
#
# COMPACT_ATOMS: atom_id res chain seq x y z
N MET A 1 1.92 -9.11 -15.73
CA MET A 1 2.19 -10.18 -14.74
C MET A 1 2.56 -9.58 -13.36
N TRP A 2 1.57 -9.19 -12.54
CA TRP A 2 1.75 -8.56 -11.21
C TRP A 2 0.90 -9.29 -10.15
N SER A 3 0.14 -10.32 -10.57
CA SER A 3 -0.91 -10.98 -9.80
C SER A 3 -0.41 -11.59 -8.50
N ARG A 4 0.76 -12.26 -8.50
CA ARG A 4 1.34 -12.84 -7.27
C ARG A 4 1.66 -11.78 -6.21
N ALA A 5 2.26 -10.65 -6.60
CA ALA A 5 2.59 -9.58 -5.66
C ALA A 5 1.32 -8.94 -5.08
N LEU A 6 0.31 -8.68 -5.94
CA LEU A 6 -0.99 -8.16 -5.52
C LEU A 6 -1.69 -9.09 -4.54
N SER A 7 -1.82 -10.38 -4.89
CA SER A 7 -2.46 -11.38 -4.03
C SER A 7 -1.71 -11.57 -2.72
N GLY A 8 -0.37 -11.59 -2.74
CA GLY A 8 0.46 -11.71 -1.55
C GLY A 8 0.27 -10.52 -0.61
N LEU A 9 0.41 -9.28 -1.10
CA LEU A 9 0.19 -8.10 -0.27
C LEU A 9 -1.25 -8.02 0.26
N ALA A 10 -2.23 -8.37 -0.58
CA ALA A 10 -3.62 -8.38 -0.15
C ALA A 10 -3.91 -9.41 0.96
N ALA A 11 -3.28 -10.58 0.92
CA ALA A 11 -3.40 -11.58 1.97
C ALA A 11 -2.81 -11.09 3.29
N GLU A 12 -1.60 -10.51 3.25
CA GLU A 12 -0.92 -9.96 4.42
C GLU A 12 -1.74 -8.84 5.07
N LEU A 13 -2.23 -7.88 4.28
CA LEU A 13 -3.06 -6.78 4.79
C LEU A 13 -4.38 -7.26 5.41
N ARG A 14 -5.02 -8.29 4.83
CA ARG A 14 -6.21 -8.91 5.42
C ARG A 14 -5.89 -9.61 6.74
N SER A 15 -4.72 -10.24 6.86
CA SER A 15 -4.27 -10.82 8.13
C SER A 15 -4.02 -9.77 9.21
N CYS A 16 -3.69 -8.52 8.83
CA CYS A 16 -3.66 -7.35 9.71
C CYS A 16 -5.05 -6.80 10.06
N GLY A 17 -6.15 -7.45 9.62
CA GLY A 17 -7.53 -7.03 9.88
C GLY A 17 -8.06 -5.93 8.97
N LEU A 18 -7.32 -5.53 7.93
CA LEU A 18 -7.70 -4.47 7.02
C LEU A 18 -8.66 -4.95 5.93
N GLU A 19 -9.52 -4.06 5.45
CA GLU A 19 -10.23 -4.26 4.19
C GLU A 19 -9.31 -3.95 3.02
N VAL A 20 -9.40 -4.74 1.96
CA VAL A 20 -8.44 -4.66 0.84
C VAL A 20 -9.13 -4.72 -0.51
N ARG A 21 -8.84 -3.74 -1.36
CA ARG A 21 -9.20 -3.72 -2.78
C ARG A 21 -7.93 -3.74 -3.63
N THR A 22 -7.96 -4.49 -4.72
CA THR A 22 -6.83 -4.58 -5.65
C THR A 22 -7.24 -4.11 -7.03
N ASP A 23 -6.40 -3.31 -7.67
CA ASP A 23 -6.53 -2.93 -9.07
C ASP A 23 -5.38 -3.57 -9.87
N GLY A 24 -5.71 -4.65 -10.59
CA GLY A 24 -4.77 -5.39 -11.39
C GLY A 24 -4.30 -4.66 -12.65
N ALA A 25 -5.04 -3.67 -13.14
CA ALA A 25 -4.70 -2.94 -14.35
C ALA A 25 -3.51 -2.00 -14.12
N ILE A 26 -3.47 -1.36 -12.95
CA ILE A 26 -2.40 -0.41 -12.58
C ILE A 26 -1.43 -0.95 -11.51
N GLY A 27 -1.67 -2.17 -11.03
CA GLY A 27 -0.89 -2.80 -9.98
C GLY A 27 -0.99 -2.09 -8.64
N ALA A 28 -2.21 -1.77 -8.22
CA ALA A 28 -2.46 -1.07 -6.96
C ALA A 28 -3.16 -1.97 -5.93
N VAL A 29 -2.87 -1.68 -4.67
CA VAL A 29 -3.59 -2.21 -3.51
C VAL A 29 -4.05 -1.02 -2.69
N GLU A 30 -5.31 -1.03 -2.29
CA GLU A 30 -5.88 -0.08 -1.35
C GLU A 30 -6.28 -0.83 -0.10
N ALA A 31 -5.85 -0.33 1.05
CA ALA A 31 -6.14 -0.87 2.37
C ALA A 31 -6.94 0.15 3.18
N ALA A 32 -7.95 -0.32 3.90
CA ALA A 32 -8.77 0.53 4.76
C ALA A 32 -8.98 -0.09 6.15
N THR A 33 -9.11 0.75 7.18
CA THR A 33 -9.59 0.31 8.50
C THR A 33 -11.08 0.01 8.46
N ARG A 34 -11.58 -0.83 9.38
CA ARG A 34 -13.01 -1.22 9.46
C ARG A 34 -13.86 -0.26 10.31
N ASP A 35 -13.37 0.95 10.53
CA ASP A 35 -14.02 1.91 11.41
C ASP A 35 -15.14 2.69 10.70
N PRO A 36 -16.12 3.26 11.43
CA PRO A 36 -17.15 4.13 10.85
C PRO A 36 -16.59 5.35 10.08
N SER A 37 -15.37 5.76 10.40
CA SER A 37 -14.59 6.75 9.65
C SER A 37 -13.30 6.07 9.15
N PRO A 38 -13.37 5.36 8.00
CA PRO A 38 -12.29 4.51 7.56
C PRO A 38 -11.09 5.35 7.11
N ARG A 39 -9.91 4.99 7.61
CA ARG A 39 -8.65 5.51 7.08
C ARG A 39 -8.22 4.65 5.91
N VAL A 40 -7.78 5.28 4.83
CA VAL A 40 -7.44 4.59 3.58
C VAL A 40 -5.99 4.85 3.22
N GLN A 41 -5.29 3.80 2.80
CA GLN A 41 -3.94 3.90 2.29
C GLN A 41 -3.80 3.08 1.00
N LYS A 42 -3.34 3.76 -0.06
CA LYS A 42 -3.05 3.12 -1.34
C LYS A 42 -1.56 2.87 -1.52
N ALA A 43 -1.22 1.72 -2.09
CA ALA A 43 0.12 1.36 -2.53
C ALA A 43 0.10 0.94 -4.00
N VAL A 44 1.14 1.30 -4.76
CA VAL A 44 1.25 0.99 -6.19
C VAL A 44 2.58 0.34 -6.50
N LEU A 45 2.57 -0.63 -7.41
CA LEU A 45 3.78 -1.24 -7.95
C LEU A 45 4.39 -0.33 -9.02
N ARG A 46 5.66 0.02 -8.86
CA ARG A 46 6.42 0.75 -9.88
C ARG A 46 7.85 0.23 -9.98
N PRO A 47 8.46 0.27 -11.18
CA PRO A 47 9.88 -0.02 -11.35
C PRO A 47 10.75 0.91 -10.49
N HIS A 48 11.73 0.35 -9.81
CA HIS A 48 12.75 1.06 -9.05
C HIS A 48 14.03 0.24 -9.03
N ARG A 49 15.16 0.83 -9.46
CA ARG A 49 16.49 0.19 -9.49
C ARG A 49 16.47 -1.21 -10.15
N GLY A 50 15.81 -1.32 -11.29
CA GLY A 50 15.74 -2.57 -12.07
C GLY A 50 14.81 -3.65 -11.51
N ARG A 51 14.02 -3.37 -10.46
CA ARG A 51 13.06 -4.32 -9.86
C ARG A 51 11.71 -3.65 -9.63
N LEU A 52 10.66 -4.43 -9.40
CA LEU A 52 9.37 -3.89 -8.95
C LEU A 52 9.38 -3.62 -7.45
N TRP A 53 8.81 -2.49 -7.05
CA TRP A 53 8.71 -2.03 -5.66
C TRP A 53 7.30 -1.59 -5.34
N TRP A 54 6.90 -1.72 -4.08
CA TRP A 54 5.73 -1.06 -3.54
C TRP A 54 6.07 0.40 -3.25
N TRP A 55 5.13 1.29 -3.56
CA TRP A 55 5.24 2.72 -3.29
C TRP A 55 3.97 3.19 -2.59
N LEU A 56 4.13 3.90 -1.48
CA LEU A 56 3.03 4.47 -0.71
C LEU A 56 2.43 5.68 -1.45
N HIS A 57 1.12 5.85 -1.42
CA HIS A 57 0.44 7.02 -1.96
C HIS A 57 -0.05 7.88 -0.80
N CYS A 58 0.73 8.88 -0.40
CA CYS A 58 0.29 9.85 0.60
C CYS A 58 -0.76 10.76 -0.05
N ALA A 59 -2.02 10.65 0.38
CA ALA A 59 -3.14 11.36 -0.24
C ALA A 59 -3.29 12.82 0.22
N ASP A 60 -2.50 13.27 1.21
CA ASP A 60 -2.75 14.54 1.90
C ASP A 60 -2.11 15.79 1.26
N GLU A 61 -1.46 15.71 0.10
CA GLU A 61 -0.94 16.92 -0.57
C GLU A 61 -1.32 17.00 -2.05
N PRO A 62 -2.50 17.59 -2.37
CA PRO A 62 -2.90 17.88 -3.76
C PRO A 62 -2.04 18.95 -4.43
N ALA A 63 -1.17 19.65 -3.69
CA ALA A 63 -0.38 20.78 -4.18
C ALA A 63 1.01 20.40 -4.70
N LEU A 64 1.47 19.16 -4.53
CA LEU A 64 2.83 18.79 -4.90
C LEU A 64 2.86 17.81 -6.09
N PRO A 65 3.66 18.10 -7.14
CA PRO A 65 3.81 17.21 -8.27
C PRO A 65 4.41 15.87 -7.79
N PRO A 66 4.12 14.74 -8.48
CA PRO A 66 4.72 13.45 -8.13
C PRO A 66 6.25 13.61 -8.06
N PRO A 67 6.84 13.50 -6.85
CA PRO A 67 7.04 12.19 -6.26
C PRO A 67 6.80 12.18 -4.73
N HIS A 68 5.56 12.30 -4.26
CA HIS A 68 5.20 11.92 -2.87
C HIS A 68 5.08 10.41 -2.67
N ARG A 69 5.53 9.64 -3.67
CA ARG A 69 5.64 8.20 -3.60
C ARG A 69 6.96 7.90 -2.93
N THR A 70 6.93 7.49 -1.67
CA THR A 70 8.12 6.95 -1.03
C THR A 70 8.23 5.46 -1.38
N PRO A 71 9.35 4.99 -1.95
CA PRO A 71 9.54 3.56 -2.17
C PRO A 71 9.51 2.88 -0.80
N LEU A 72 8.59 1.94 -0.64
CA LEU A 72 8.41 1.19 0.59
C LEU A 72 9.46 0.08 0.67
N THR A 73 9.32 -0.91 -0.22
CA THR A 73 10.06 -2.17 -0.18
C THR A 73 9.92 -2.88 -1.53
N PRO A 74 10.84 -3.80 -1.90
CA PRO A 74 10.67 -4.64 -3.08
C PRO A 74 9.32 -5.37 -3.10
N ALA A 75 8.77 -5.58 -4.30
CA ALA A 75 7.45 -6.20 -4.48
C ALA A 75 7.30 -7.59 -3.85
N ALA A 76 8.42 -8.32 -3.73
CA ALA A 76 8.48 -9.65 -3.12
C ALA A 76 8.32 -9.63 -1.59
N HIS A 77 8.55 -8.49 -0.93
CA HIS A 77 8.53 -8.38 0.53
C HIS A 77 7.15 -7.91 1.01
N THR A 78 6.12 -8.72 0.74
CA THR A 78 4.71 -8.37 0.99
C THR A 78 4.41 -8.15 2.47
N ALA A 79 4.98 -8.96 3.36
CA ALA A 79 4.80 -8.82 4.81
C ALA A 79 5.39 -7.50 5.36
N ASP A 80 6.54 -7.06 4.84
CA ASP A 80 7.15 -5.77 5.23
C ASP A 80 6.32 -4.59 4.71
N ALA A 81 5.81 -4.69 3.48
CA ALA A 81 4.92 -3.68 2.91
C ALA A 81 3.63 -3.56 3.74
N ALA A 82 3.00 -4.70 4.08
CA ALA A 82 1.79 -4.74 4.88
C ALA A 82 1.98 -4.11 6.26
N ARG A 83 3.07 -4.47 6.97
CA ARG A 83 3.40 -3.89 8.29
C ARG A 83 3.52 -2.37 8.24
N ARG A 84 4.19 -1.82 7.21
CA ARG A 84 4.35 -0.37 7.06
C ARG A 84 3.04 0.33 6.70
N ILE A 85 2.22 -0.26 5.84
CA ILE A 85 0.90 0.27 5.49
C ILE A 85 -0.02 0.27 6.71
N ALA A 86 -0.07 -0.83 7.45
CA ALA A 86 -0.86 -0.94 8.68
C ALA A 86 -0.45 0.13 9.69
N ARG A 87 0.85 0.36 9.88
CA ARG A 87 1.37 1.42 10.77
C ARG A 87 0.94 2.83 10.36
N VAL A 88 0.83 3.12 9.07
CA VAL A 88 0.33 4.42 8.58
C VAL A 88 -1.15 4.58 8.92
N LEU A 89 -1.91 3.49 8.91
CA LEU A 89 -3.33 3.48 9.21
C LEU A 89 -3.65 3.49 10.72
N GLU A 90 -2.69 3.11 11.57
CA GLU A 90 -2.85 3.14 13.02
C GLU A 90 -3.20 4.57 13.52
N PRO A 91 -4.06 4.71 14.54
CA PRO A 91 -4.27 5.97 15.25
C PRO A 91 -2.93 6.54 15.72
N GLN A 92 -2.56 7.73 15.23
CA GLN A 92 -1.47 8.48 15.85
C GLN A 92 -1.96 8.85 17.25
N ARG A 93 -1.45 8.17 18.28
CA ARG A 93 -1.68 8.56 19.67
C ARG A 93 -0.91 9.85 19.92
N GLY A 94 -1.59 10.98 19.76
CA GLY A 94 -1.17 12.29 20.27
C GLY A 94 -1.65 12.49 21.69
#